data_AF-A0A3F2V8X7-F1
#
_entry.id   AF-A0A3F2V8X7-F1
#
_cell.length_a   1.000
_cell.length_b   1.000
_cell.length_c   1.000
_cell.angle_alpha   90.00
_cell.angle_beta   90.00
_cell.angle_gamma   90.00
#
_symmetry.space_group_name_H-M   'P 1'
#
loop_
_entity.id
_entity.type
_entity.pdbx_description
1 polymer ?
#
loop_
_entity_poly.entity_id
_entity_poly.type
_entity_poly.pdbx_seq_one_letter_code
_entity_poly.pdbx_strand_id
1 'polypeptide(L)'
;MQGRKAQYHELSTQTTTRLRVIRTCTHCRSKNRIPARYIAATGKCGSCKQPLPPQASPVSVDAVNFDDIINNAAVPVLVDFWAEWCGPCKMVAPEFAKAAANLAGKAILLKVNTESEQQLAARFGVRSIPNFKLFVGGKLKFDQAGALSAAQIQQIVGQFAE
;
A
#
# COMPACT_ATOMS: atom_id res chain seq x y z
N MET A 1 21.88 4.47 53.79
CA MET A 1 22.54 4.03 52.54
C MET A 1 21.89 2.74 52.07
N GLN A 2 20.98 2.79 51.10
CA GLN A 2 20.52 1.72 50.20
C GLN A 2 19.42 2.41 49.35
N GLY A 3 19.65 2.81 48.10
CA GLY A 3 20.06 1.99 46.98
C GLY A 3 18.86 1.66 46.08
N ARG A 4 18.06 2.67 45.67
CA ARG A 4 16.98 2.50 44.69
C ARG A 4 17.58 2.47 43.28
N LYS A 5 18.01 1.28 42.85
CA LYS A 5 18.42 0.98 41.48
C LYS A 5 17.18 0.93 40.57
N ALA A 6 17.23 1.72 39.51
CA ALA A 6 16.74 1.43 38.16
C ALA A 6 15.33 0.80 38.01
N GLN A 7 14.29 1.63 37.98
CA GLN A 7 13.10 1.37 37.15
C GLN A 7 13.35 1.94 35.75
N TYR A 8 14.17 1.25 34.96
CA TYR A 8 14.43 1.58 33.56
C TYR A 8 14.62 0.32 32.72
N HIS A 9 13.81 -0.71 32.94
CA HIS A 9 13.87 -1.93 32.13
C HIS A 9 12.51 -2.62 32.11
N GLU A 10 11.62 -2.19 31.20
CA GLU A 10 10.62 -3.05 30.54
C GLU A 10 9.78 -2.31 29.47
N LEU A 11 10.44 -1.55 28.58
CA LEU A 11 9.83 -1.04 27.33
C LEU A 11 10.57 -1.53 26.08
N SER A 12 11.31 -2.63 26.19
CA SER A 12 11.89 -3.29 25.02
C SER A 12 11.03 -4.50 24.67
N THR A 13 10.65 -4.61 23.39
CA THR A 13 10.07 -5.78 22.67
C THR A 13 8.60 -5.75 22.24
N GLN A 14 8.04 -4.58 21.88
CA GLN A 14 7.02 -4.60 20.82
C GLN A 14 7.70 -4.70 19.46
N THR A 15 8.03 -5.94 19.12
CA THR A 15 8.43 -6.39 17.79
C THR A 15 7.32 -5.98 16.82
N THR A 16 7.44 -4.79 16.23
CA THR A 16 6.66 -4.42 15.05
C THR A 16 6.88 -5.52 14.03
N THR A 17 5.87 -6.36 13.80
CA THR A 17 5.76 -7.20 12.61
C THR A 17 5.64 -6.23 11.44
N ARG A 18 6.76 -5.65 11.04
CA ARG A 18 6.81 -4.65 9.97
C ARG A 18 6.41 -5.39 8.72
N LEU A 19 5.28 -4.99 8.14
CA LEU A 19 4.95 -5.28 6.76
C LEU A 19 6.17 -5.04 5.89
N ARG A 20 6.41 -5.95 4.96
CA ARG A 20 7.51 -5.86 4.01
C ARG A 20 7.00 -6.19 2.63
N VAL A 21 6.74 -5.16 1.82
CA VAL A 21 6.55 -5.36 0.38
C VAL A 21 7.86 -5.92 -0.17
N ILE A 22 7.77 -7.04 -0.87
CA ILE A 22 8.95 -7.68 -1.47
C ILE A 22 9.19 -7.09 -2.86
N ARG A 23 10.29 -6.35 -3.01
CA ARG A 23 10.76 -5.83 -4.30
C ARG A 23 11.97 -6.64 -4.77
N THR A 24 11.88 -7.19 -5.98
CA THR A 24 13.00 -7.91 -6.61
C THR A 24 13.91 -6.92 -7.31
N CYS A 25 15.22 -6.99 -7.03
CA CYS A 25 16.20 -6.12 -7.69
C CYS A 25 16.34 -6.47 -9.18
N THR A 26 16.25 -5.47 -10.05
CA THR A 26 16.41 -5.62 -11.51
C THR A 26 17.85 -5.95 -11.93
N HIS A 27 18.84 -5.68 -11.06
CA HIS A 27 20.25 -5.94 -11.35
C HIS A 27 20.73 -7.33 -10.89
N CYS A 28 20.43 -7.71 -9.64
CA CYS A 28 20.96 -8.95 -9.05
C CYS A 28 19.88 -9.95 -8.63
N ARG A 29 18.59 -9.65 -8.89
CA ARG A 29 17.42 -10.50 -8.56
C ARG A 29 17.21 -10.79 -7.06
N SER A 30 17.97 -10.16 -6.17
CA SER A 30 17.74 -10.33 -4.73
C SER A 30 16.38 -9.76 -4.32
N LYS A 31 15.71 -10.45 -3.40
CA LYS A 31 14.44 -10.02 -2.80
C LYS A 31 14.72 -9.03 -1.68
N ASN A 32 14.19 -7.83 -1.79
CA ASN A 32 14.36 -6.76 -0.82
C ASN A 32 13.05 -6.54 -0.08
N ARG A 33 13.12 -6.49 1.25
CA ARG A 33 11.98 -6.28 2.13
C ARG A 33 11.81 -4.79 2.40
N ILE A 34 10.75 -4.18 1.90
CA ILE A 34 10.54 -2.72 1.92
C ILE A 34 9.45 -2.34 2.93
N PRO A 35 9.79 -1.55 3.98
CA PRO A 35 8.79 -1.00 4.91
C PRO A 35 7.79 -0.06 4.22
N ALA A 36 6.58 0.05 4.76
CA ALA A 36 5.50 0.89 4.25
C ALA A 36 5.94 2.30 3.81
N ARG A 37 6.63 3.02 4.70
CA ARG A 37 7.13 4.38 4.46
C ARG A 37 8.10 4.54 3.27
N TYR A 38 8.66 3.45 2.75
CA TYR A 38 9.62 3.47 1.64
C TYR A 38 9.10 2.79 0.37
N ILE A 39 7.82 2.37 0.31
CA ILE A 39 7.25 1.71 -0.87
C ILE A 39 7.38 2.59 -2.13
N ALA A 40 7.07 3.88 -1.99
CA ALA A 40 7.16 4.86 -3.07
C ALA A 40 8.58 5.41 -3.30
N ALA A 41 9.55 5.10 -2.44
CA ALA A 41 10.90 5.64 -2.56
C ALA A 41 11.78 4.78 -3.48
N THR A 42 12.68 5.46 -4.20
CA THR A 42 13.87 4.83 -4.77
C THR A 42 14.82 4.49 -3.62
N GLY A 43 15.10 3.20 -3.46
CA GLY A 43 16.01 2.69 -2.44
C GLY A 43 17.31 2.20 -3.04
N LYS A 44 18.09 1.46 -2.23
CA LYS A 44 19.23 0.67 -2.71
C LYS A 44 18.97 -0.79 -2.43
N CYS A 45 19.37 -1.66 -3.34
CA CYS A 45 19.36 -3.10 -3.15
C CYS A 45 20.29 -3.48 -1.98
N GLY A 46 19.80 -4.27 -1.03
CA GLY A 46 20.57 -4.71 0.14
C GLY A 46 21.79 -5.56 -0.22
N SER A 47 21.74 -6.28 -1.34
CA SER A 47 22.82 -7.15 -1.83
C SER A 47 23.82 -6.40 -2.71
N CYS A 48 23.42 -5.94 -3.91
CA CYS A 48 24.35 -5.34 -4.89
C CYS A 48 24.47 -3.81 -4.80
N LYS A 49 23.74 -3.15 -3.89
CA LYS A 49 23.73 -1.69 -3.66
C LYS A 49 23.24 -0.82 -4.82
N GLN A 50 22.92 -1.41 -5.97
CA GLN A 50 22.31 -0.70 -7.11
C GLN A 50 20.96 -0.09 -6.75
N PRO A 51 20.51 0.97 -7.47
CA PRO A 51 19.20 1.56 -7.26
C PRO A 51 18.08 0.52 -7.31
N LEU A 52 17.16 0.61 -6.36
CA LEU A 52 15.94 -0.17 -6.34
C LEU A 52 14.79 0.79 -6.68
N PRO A 53 14.15 0.68 -7.86
CA PRO A 53 13.11 1.60 -8.31
C PRO A 53 11.82 1.42 -7.49
N PRO A 54 11.01 2.48 -7.28
CA PRO A 54 9.78 2.43 -6.50
C PRO A 54 8.83 1.29 -6.87
N GLN A 55 7.89 0.97 -5.99
CA GLN A 55 6.83 0.02 -6.31
C GLN A 55 6.02 0.51 -7.52
N ALA A 56 6.00 -0.28 -8.59
CA ALA A 56 5.37 0.06 -9.88
C ALA A 56 4.24 -0.91 -10.25
N SER A 57 3.84 -1.81 -9.34
CA SER A 57 2.71 -2.73 -9.52
C SER A 57 1.79 -2.69 -8.31
N PRO A 58 0.50 -3.03 -8.47
CA PRO A 58 -0.44 -3.08 -7.36
C PRO A 58 0.03 -4.05 -6.27
N VAL A 59 -0.18 -3.68 -5.01
CA VAL A 59 0.19 -4.49 -3.84
C VAL A 59 -1.06 -5.06 -3.20
N SER A 60 -1.22 -6.38 -3.19
CA SER A 60 -2.25 -7.04 -2.40
C SER A 60 -1.92 -6.96 -0.91
N VAL A 61 -2.89 -6.57 -0.09
CA VAL A 61 -2.70 -6.37 1.35
C VAL A 61 -3.84 -6.99 2.15
N ASP A 62 -3.51 -7.45 3.35
CA ASP A 62 -4.46 -7.75 4.42
C ASP A 62 -4.76 -6.49 5.26
N ALA A 63 -5.64 -6.60 6.25
CA ALA A 63 -5.99 -5.50 7.14
C ALA A 63 -4.80 -4.85 7.88
N VAL A 64 -3.86 -5.66 8.36
CA VAL A 64 -2.69 -5.15 9.11
C VAL A 64 -1.81 -4.31 8.20
N ASN A 65 -1.55 -4.83 7.00
CA ASN A 65 -0.68 -4.21 6.03
C ASN A 65 -1.32 -2.97 5.38
N PHE A 66 -2.64 -3.02 5.18
CA PHE A 66 -3.42 -1.87 4.78
C PHE A 66 -3.23 -0.72 5.77
N ASP A 67 -3.44 -0.96 7.08
CA ASP A 67 -3.37 0.08 8.11
C ASP A 67 -1.96 0.67 8.23
N ASP A 68 -0.92 -0.16 8.18
CA ASP A 68 0.46 0.33 8.22
C ASP A 68 0.77 1.23 7.01
N ILE A 69 0.32 0.86 5.81
CA ILE A 69 0.59 1.66 4.60
C ILE A 69 -0.17 2.98 4.61
N ILE A 70 -1.49 2.98 4.85
CA ILE A 70 -2.27 4.22 4.73
C ILE A 70 -1.83 5.27 5.75
N ASN A 71 -1.34 4.85 6.92
CA ASN A 71 -0.90 5.74 8.00
C ASN A 71 0.54 6.24 7.84
N ASN A 72 1.41 5.51 7.14
CA ASN A 72 2.84 5.82 7.03
C ASN A 72 3.31 6.19 5.63
N ALA A 73 2.46 6.11 4.61
CA ALA A 73 2.80 6.53 3.26
C ALA A 73 2.99 8.05 3.19
N ALA A 74 4.10 8.49 2.60
CA ALA A 74 4.37 9.89 2.32
C ALA A 74 3.70 10.41 1.02
N VAL A 75 3.02 9.51 0.30
CA VAL A 75 2.34 9.79 -0.97
C VAL A 75 0.89 9.31 -0.89
N PRO A 76 -0.01 9.77 -1.78
CA PRO A 76 -1.36 9.25 -1.86
C PRO A 76 -1.39 7.71 -2.01
N VAL A 77 -2.36 7.08 -1.35
CA VAL A 77 -2.60 5.63 -1.42
C VAL A 77 -3.98 5.41 -2.02
N LEU A 78 -4.05 4.84 -3.22
CA LEU A 78 -5.30 4.44 -3.85
C LEU A 78 -5.52 2.94 -3.67
N VAL A 79 -6.72 2.55 -3.24
CA VAL A 79 -7.07 1.17 -2.93
C VAL A 79 -8.21 0.71 -3.81
N ASP A 80 -8.03 -0.42 -4.48
CA ASP A 80 -9.07 -1.17 -5.20
C ASP A 80 -9.61 -2.31 -4.31
N PHE A 81 -10.85 -2.16 -3.85
CA PHE A 81 -11.60 -3.22 -3.18
C PHE A 81 -12.30 -4.08 -4.24
N TRP A 82 -11.94 -5.36 -4.30
CA TRP A 82 -12.28 -6.26 -5.41
C TRP A 82 -12.54 -7.70 -4.94
N ALA A 83 -13.00 -8.57 -5.85
CA ALA A 83 -13.13 -10.01 -5.63
C ALA A 83 -12.91 -10.80 -6.93
N GLU A 84 -12.59 -12.10 -6.83
CA GLU A 84 -12.24 -12.95 -7.98
C GLU A 84 -13.43 -13.29 -8.87
N TRP A 85 -14.63 -13.35 -8.31
CA TRP A 85 -15.86 -13.60 -9.08
C TRP A 85 -16.39 -12.36 -9.80
N CYS A 86 -15.86 -11.16 -9.48
CA CYS A 86 -16.35 -9.89 -9.98
C CYS A 86 -15.86 -9.62 -11.41
N GLY A 87 -16.75 -9.74 -12.40
CA GLY A 87 -16.46 -9.45 -13.82
C GLY A 87 -15.86 -8.05 -14.06
N PRO A 88 -16.50 -6.96 -13.60
CA PRO A 88 -15.94 -5.61 -13.73
C PRO A 88 -14.55 -5.43 -13.08
N CYS A 89 -14.30 -6.08 -11.95
CA CYS A 89 -13.01 -6.04 -11.28
C CYS A 89 -11.89 -6.64 -12.15
N LYS A 90 -12.19 -7.71 -12.90
CA LYS A 90 -11.24 -8.32 -13.85
C LYS A 90 -10.90 -7.37 -15.00
N MET A 91 -11.88 -6.58 -15.49
CA MET A 91 -11.64 -5.57 -16.52
C MET A 91 -10.79 -4.41 -16.00
N VAL A 92 -10.98 -4.02 -14.73
CA VAL A 92 -10.21 -2.97 -14.06
C VAL A 92 -8.77 -3.38 -13.76
N ALA A 93 -8.53 -4.66 -13.42
CA ALA A 93 -7.20 -5.13 -13.00
C ALA A 93 -6.03 -4.71 -13.92
N PRO A 94 -6.08 -4.84 -15.26
CA PRO A 94 -5.02 -4.36 -16.13
C PRO A 94 -4.87 -2.83 -16.13
N GLU A 95 -5.97 -2.09 -16.05
CA GLU A 95 -5.96 -0.62 -15.97
C GLU A 95 -5.34 -0.13 -14.65
N PHE A 96 -5.67 -0.80 -13.55
CA PHE A 96 -5.08 -0.52 -12.24
C PHE A 96 -3.57 -0.81 -12.21
N ALA A 97 -3.14 -1.90 -12.87
CA ALA A 97 -1.72 -2.21 -13.01
C ALA A 97 -0.97 -1.18 -13.88
N LYS A 98 -1.57 -0.75 -14.99
CA LYS A 98 -1.02 0.32 -15.85
C LYS A 98 -0.89 1.64 -15.10
N ALA A 99 -1.91 2.01 -14.32
CA ALA A 99 -1.85 3.20 -13.47
C ALA A 99 -0.75 3.10 -12.41
N ALA A 100 -0.57 1.93 -11.79
CA ALA A 100 0.48 1.71 -10.78
C ALA A 100 1.88 1.94 -11.37
N ALA A 101 2.11 1.50 -12.61
CA ALA A 101 3.36 1.72 -13.30
C ALA A 101 3.60 3.22 -13.59
N ASN A 102 2.58 3.92 -14.08
CA ASN A 102 2.66 5.35 -14.42
C ASN A 102 2.80 6.25 -13.18
N LEU A 103 2.28 5.81 -12.04
CA LEU A 103 2.30 6.54 -10.76
C LEU A 103 3.43 6.08 -9.83
N ALA A 104 4.36 5.24 -10.30
CA ALA A 104 5.44 4.72 -9.48
C ALA A 104 6.23 5.87 -8.83
N GLY A 105 6.27 5.85 -7.49
CA GLY A 105 6.90 6.88 -6.66
C GLY A 105 6.08 8.16 -6.42
N LYS A 106 4.95 8.32 -7.12
CA LYS A 106 3.99 9.42 -6.90
C LYS A 106 2.76 8.98 -6.11
N ALA A 107 2.41 7.70 -6.16
CA ALA A 107 1.35 7.10 -5.36
C ALA A 107 1.61 5.61 -5.12
N ILE A 108 0.89 5.03 -4.17
CA ILE A 108 0.87 3.60 -3.90
C ILE A 108 -0.51 3.07 -4.28
N LEU A 109 -0.55 2.01 -5.10
CA LEU A 109 -1.80 1.34 -5.48
C LEU A 109 -1.91 0.01 -4.74
N LEU A 110 -2.95 -0.14 -3.93
CA LEU A 110 -3.24 -1.33 -3.14
C LEU A 110 -4.45 -2.08 -3.68
N LYS A 111 -4.47 -3.39 -3.49
CA LYS A 111 -5.62 -4.25 -3.74
C LYS A 111 -6.05 -4.92 -2.44
N VAL A 112 -7.34 -4.85 -2.14
CA VAL A 112 -7.97 -5.56 -1.01
C VAL A 112 -9.01 -6.52 -1.56
N ASN A 113 -8.81 -7.82 -1.37
CA ASN A 113 -9.83 -8.81 -1.71
C ASN A 113 -10.91 -8.80 -0.63
N THR A 114 -12.14 -8.43 -0.98
CA THR A 114 -13.25 -8.30 -0.03
C THR A 114 -13.75 -9.65 0.50
N GLU A 115 -13.45 -10.77 -0.17
CA GLU A 115 -13.81 -12.11 0.29
C GLU A 115 -12.94 -12.56 1.46
N SER A 116 -11.63 -12.26 1.40
CA SER A 116 -10.69 -12.57 2.49
C SER A 116 -10.67 -11.50 3.58
N GLU A 117 -10.92 -10.23 3.23
CA GLU A 117 -10.83 -9.08 4.13
C GLU A 117 -12.21 -8.45 4.40
N GLN A 118 -13.20 -9.26 4.76
CA GLN A 118 -14.61 -8.83 4.94
C GLN A 118 -14.77 -7.72 5.99
N GLN A 119 -14.06 -7.82 7.12
CA GLN A 119 -14.12 -6.81 8.18
C GLN A 119 -13.53 -5.48 7.73
N LEU A 120 -12.46 -5.52 6.93
CA LEU A 120 -11.85 -4.33 6.36
C LEU A 120 -12.80 -3.67 5.34
N ALA A 121 -13.42 -4.46 4.47
CA ALA A 121 -14.43 -3.99 3.53
C ALA A 121 -15.62 -3.33 4.24
N ALA A 122 -16.12 -3.96 5.32
CA ALA A 122 -17.18 -3.41 6.16
C ALA A 122 -16.77 -2.12 6.88
N ARG A 123 -15.55 -2.06 7.43
CA ARG A 123 -14.98 -0.87 8.11
C ARG A 123 -14.99 0.37 7.21
N PHE A 124 -14.80 0.19 5.90
CA PHE A 124 -14.85 1.27 4.92
C PHE A 124 -16.15 1.32 4.10
N GLY A 125 -17.20 0.62 4.54
CA GLY A 125 -18.52 0.71 3.93
C GLY A 125 -18.58 0.27 2.46
N VAL A 126 -17.77 -0.70 2.04
CA VAL A 126 -17.79 -1.23 0.68
C VAL A 126 -19.06 -2.04 0.45
N ARG A 127 -19.96 -1.53 -0.40
CA ARG A 127 -21.26 -2.15 -0.73
C ARG A 127 -21.35 -2.72 -2.14
N SER A 128 -20.43 -2.32 -3.01
CA SER A 128 -20.31 -2.79 -4.38
C SER A 128 -18.83 -2.79 -4.77
N ILE A 129 -18.46 -3.61 -5.74
CA ILE A 129 -17.09 -3.74 -6.22
C ILE A 129 -17.04 -3.68 -7.77
N PRO A 130 -15.96 -3.14 -8.36
CA PRO A 130 -14.81 -2.52 -7.67
C PRO A 130 -15.21 -1.22 -6.97
N ASN A 131 -14.58 -0.95 -5.82
CA ASN A 131 -14.72 0.32 -5.11
C ASN A 131 -13.34 0.89 -4.81
N PHE A 132 -13.15 2.14 -5.16
CA PHE A 132 -11.89 2.85 -5.06
C PHE A 132 -11.90 3.84 -3.91
N LYS A 133 -10.89 3.74 -3.04
CA LYS A 133 -10.71 4.67 -1.92
C LYS A 133 -9.31 5.27 -1.96
N LEU A 134 -9.21 6.59 -1.90
CA LEU A 134 -7.93 7.30 -1.86
C LEU A 134 -7.68 7.87 -0.46
N PHE A 135 -6.48 7.63 0.06
CA PHE A 135 -6.01 8.12 1.34
C PHE A 135 -4.80 9.04 1.17
N VAL A 136 -4.78 10.14 1.92
CA VAL A 136 -3.61 11.04 2.04
C VAL A 136 -3.33 11.28 3.51
N GLY A 137 -2.13 10.91 3.98
CA GLY A 137 -1.76 11.01 5.39
C GLY A 137 -2.77 10.32 6.32
N GLY A 138 -3.18 9.09 5.98
CA GLY A 138 -4.18 8.31 6.73
C GLY A 138 -5.63 8.76 6.58
N LYS A 139 -5.91 9.89 5.92
CA LYS A 139 -7.28 10.43 5.79
C LYS A 139 -7.90 10.04 4.47
N LEU A 140 -9.13 9.54 4.49
CA LEU A 140 -9.93 9.27 3.30
C LEU A 140 -10.26 10.60 2.57
N LYS A 141 -9.99 10.65 1.26
CA LYS A 141 -10.18 11.83 0.41
C LYS A 141 -11.08 11.58 -0.80
N PHE A 142 -11.21 10.34 -1.22
CA PHE A 142 -12.05 9.94 -2.35
C PHE A 142 -12.63 8.55 -2.08
N ASP A 143 -13.89 8.35 -2.48
CA ASP A 143 -14.62 7.09 -2.39
C ASP A 143 -15.58 6.98 -3.57
N GLN A 144 -15.35 6.03 -4.47
CA GLN A 144 -16.20 5.82 -5.63
C GLN A 144 -16.28 4.34 -6.00
N ALA A 145 -17.51 3.84 -6.16
CA ALA A 145 -17.75 2.54 -6.76
C ALA A 145 -17.81 2.61 -8.29
N GLY A 146 -17.52 1.50 -8.95
CA GLY A 146 -17.58 1.35 -10.40
C GLY A 146 -16.22 1.37 -11.07
N ALA A 147 -16.16 0.92 -12.31
CA ALA A 147 -14.90 0.73 -13.03
C ALA A 147 -14.21 2.06 -13.37
N LEU A 148 -12.88 2.09 -13.26
CA LEU A 148 -12.04 3.21 -13.66
C LEU A 148 -10.97 2.76 -14.66
N SER A 149 -10.73 3.59 -15.67
CA SER A 149 -9.57 3.46 -16.57
C SER A 149 -8.28 3.97 -15.91
N ALA A 150 -7.12 3.58 -16.45
CA ALA A 150 -5.83 4.04 -15.96
C ALA A 150 -5.69 5.57 -16.03
N ALA A 151 -6.31 6.22 -17.02
CA ALA A 151 -6.29 7.67 -17.17
C ALA A 151 -7.10 8.36 -16.07
N GLN A 152 -8.31 7.87 -15.77
CA GLN A 152 -9.12 8.40 -14.67
C GLN A 152 -8.44 8.21 -13.32
N ILE A 153 -7.81 7.05 -13.08
CA ILE A 153 -7.02 6.81 -11.87
C ILE A 153 -5.92 7.85 -11.71
N GLN A 154 -5.15 8.12 -12.77
CA GLN A 154 -4.09 9.13 -12.75
C GLN A 154 -4.63 10.54 -12.49
N GLN A 155 -5.78 10.89 -13.08
CA GLN A 155 -6.44 12.17 -12.85
C GLN A 155 -6.88 12.33 -11.40
N ILE A 156 -7.55 11.32 -10.84
CA ILE A 156 -8.02 11.33 -9.44
C ILE A 156 -6.82 11.48 -8.50
N VAL A 157 -5.77 10.66 -8.67
CA VAL A 157 -4.56 10.73 -7.83
C VAL A 157 -3.88 12.09 -7.96
N GLY A 158 -3.80 12.64 -9.18
CA GLY A 158 -3.17 13.93 -9.45
C GLY A 158 -3.85 15.12 -8.75
N GLN A 159 -5.13 15.03 -8.41
CA GLN A 159 -5.84 16.06 -7.62
C GLN A 159 -5.37 16.13 -6.17
N PHE A 160 -4.66 15.10 -5.69
CA PHE A 160 -4.24 14.96 -4.29
C PHE A 160 -2.72 14.77 -4.14
N ALA A 161 -1.96 14.90 -5.24
CA ALA A 161 -0.51 14.86 -5.23
C ALA A 161 0.03 16.28 -5.07
N GLU A 162 0.33 16.67 -3.83
CA GLU A 162 1.02 17.92 -3.47
C GLU A 162 2.49 17.65 -3.12
#